data_AF-A0A225WD45-F1
#
_entry.id   AF-A0A225WD45-F1
#
_cell.length_a   1.000
_cell.length_b   1.000
_cell.length_c   1.000
_cell.angle_alpha   90.00
_cell.angle_beta   90.00
_cell.angle_gamma   90.00
#
_symmetry.space_group_name_H-M   'P 1'
#
loop_
_entity.id
_entity.type
_entity.pdbx_description
1 polymer ?
#
loop_
_entity_poly.entity_id
_entity_poly.type
_entity_poly.pdbx_seq_one_letter_code
_entity_poly.pdbx_strand_id
1 'polypeptide(L)'
;MFPQTSFVMIADDDIYLRVDRLVDELRKEDRSQRLYLGQVWDALLGRSQKPVRESTERYYITQESYPLHTYPPFGFGPHYLLSMDCVRFIAKNNDRLRGLGTIDDVSVALWLLTMQVHVKHIAAFSNLRLAACKNDLISLADLSSYGIRSVHTNLVEKRALCFGFEVAWQKEKTMLGVVTFSEQSLLDIQTYVHDLEDTEYLYITSIISTIDNAGVKVSYYPSMETFYTYSRRVCLEAHMLLGKTNSKSWVCHGIIQKLRAQVQQQFQNIETTASIGPAFLELWKYNLFVADEAASPSIVAYTPESSYASVVFECIFKTILERRKHPILVVPEKVLHAHYGNKPDVFIFSIYDSLVCESMSNPGCHEMVAYYMDQYLLPGNDNASKLMMISGEAIDTQLLDDRVPLLSSVSSVTRKGHVFLPVASISFAERLRHTPVELLSSIPTSLPNSSERRFCAYLYARCDRPYREYMFDLLNAMEPVDALGVCAGSTRAPDSSFKASRYFKWFNDEAVTLYQGYKFVVAFENSAEPGYVTEKLVNPFLAGSIPIYWGNSTTARQIFNPDTFIDCGRFESLEDCAAFVLQVHKSPELYTEMRRESPIRNLTAFNEAFSWHPSVSSRALADKVAKMLHLDIQT
;
A
#
# COMPACT_ATOMS: atom_id res chain seq x y z
N MET A 1 33.71 13.89 48.05
CA MET A 1 34.31 12.74 47.33
C MET A 1 33.59 11.49 47.82
N PHE A 2 33.15 10.60 46.93
CA PHE A 2 32.40 9.39 47.29
C PHE A 2 33.39 8.23 47.57
N PRO A 3 33.77 7.96 48.83
CA PRO A 3 34.95 7.13 49.12
C PRO A 3 34.70 5.64 48.87
N GLN A 4 33.43 5.22 48.93
CA GLN A 4 32.99 3.82 48.79
C GLN A 4 32.54 3.46 47.37
N THR A 5 32.54 4.40 46.42
CA THR A 5 32.06 4.14 45.06
C THR A 5 33.10 3.37 44.25
N SER A 6 32.68 2.27 43.62
CA SER A 6 33.56 1.41 42.80
C SER A 6 33.63 1.84 41.32
N PHE A 7 32.54 2.38 40.77
CA PHE A 7 32.42 2.76 39.37
C PHE A 7 31.70 4.10 39.22
N VAL A 8 32.03 4.83 38.16
CA VAL A 8 31.35 6.08 37.75
C VAL A 8 30.93 5.94 36.30
N MET A 9 29.66 6.22 36.01
CA MET A 9 29.17 6.35 34.64
C MET A 9 29.03 7.83 34.31
N ILE A 10 29.56 8.21 33.15
CA ILE A 10 29.27 9.49 32.51
C ILE A 10 28.17 9.25 31.49
N ALA A 11 27.16 10.10 31.52
CA ALA A 11 25.96 9.97 30.72
C ALA A 11 25.41 11.34 30.34
N ASP A 12 24.93 11.46 29.11
CA ASP A 12 24.16 12.63 28.66
C ASP A 12 22.74 12.61 29.23
N ASP A 13 22.07 13.76 29.18
CA ASP A 13 20.68 13.90 29.65
C ASP A 13 19.63 13.33 28.67
N ASP A 14 20.07 12.90 27.49
CA ASP A 14 19.25 12.34 26.41
C ASP A 14 19.40 10.82 26.25
N ILE A 15 19.71 10.12 27.35
CA ILE A 15 19.78 8.66 27.39
C ILE A 15 18.68 8.02 28.24
N TYR A 16 18.38 6.76 27.95
CA TYR A 16 17.67 5.87 28.86
C TYR A 16 18.61 4.78 29.36
N LEU A 17 18.83 4.74 30.69
CA LEU A 17 19.74 3.80 31.35
C LEU A 17 19.00 2.81 32.25
N ARG A 18 19.19 1.51 32.00
CA ARG A 18 18.72 0.42 32.86
C ARG A 18 19.72 0.16 33.99
N VAL A 19 19.63 0.96 35.04
CA VAL A 19 20.55 0.92 36.18
C VAL A 19 20.58 -0.46 36.85
N ASP A 20 19.44 -1.14 36.95
CA ASP A 20 19.32 -2.51 37.48
C ASP A 20 20.23 -3.49 36.73
N ARG A 21 20.13 -3.49 35.39
CA ARG A 21 20.91 -4.37 34.51
C ARG A 21 22.39 -4.01 34.51
N LEU A 22 22.70 -2.71 34.51
CA LEU A 22 24.08 -2.26 34.60
C LEU A 22 24.74 -2.75 35.89
N VAL A 23 24.06 -2.64 37.04
CA VAL A 23 24.59 -3.12 38.33
C VAL A 23 24.80 -4.64 38.31
N ASP A 24 23.90 -5.40 37.70
CA ASP A 24 24.04 -6.85 37.59
C ASP A 24 25.25 -7.26 36.72
N GLU A 25 25.52 -6.54 35.63
CA GLU A 25 26.75 -6.76 34.85
C GLU A 25 28.00 -6.37 35.64
N LEU A 26 27.99 -5.23 36.33
CA LEU A 26 29.15 -4.78 37.12
C LEU A 26 29.46 -5.62 38.34
N ARG A 27 28.50 -6.40 38.86
CA ARG A 27 28.76 -7.38 39.91
C ARG A 27 29.59 -8.57 39.43
N LYS A 28 29.59 -8.86 38.13
CA LYS A 28 30.35 -9.97 37.52
C LYS A 28 31.79 -9.57 37.20
N GLU A 29 32.07 -8.27 37.10
CA GLU A 29 33.39 -7.75 36.79
C GLU A 29 34.36 -7.88 37.96
N ASP A 30 35.61 -8.23 37.66
CA ASP A 30 36.69 -8.31 38.65
C ASP A 30 37.09 -6.91 39.11
N ARG A 31 36.83 -6.62 40.39
CA ARG A 31 37.13 -5.33 41.03
C ARG A 31 38.62 -5.00 41.12
N SER A 32 39.51 -5.96 40.84
CA SER A 32 40.95 -5.73 40.78
C SER A 32 41.40 -5.10 39.46
N GLN A 33 40.56 -5.12 38.42
CA GLN A 33 40.89 -4.60 37.09
C GLN A 33 40.47 -3.13 36.92
N ARG A 34 41.35 -2.36 36.28
CA ARG A 34 41.01 -1.01 35.80
C ARG A 34 40.06 -1.11 34.63
N LEU A 35 38.92 -0.43 34.72
CA LEU A 35 37.84 -0.59 33.77
C LEU A 35 37.52 0.73 33.07
N TYR A 36 37.45 0.66 31.74
CA TYR A 36 36.93 1.70 30.88
C TYR A 36 36.01 1.03 29.84
N LEU A 37 34.70 1.13 30.01
CA LEU A 37 33.69 0.56 29.11
C LEU A 37 32.91 1.66 28.42
N GLY A 38 32.54 1.45 27.16
CA GLY A 38 31.62 2.35 26.48
C GLY A 38 31.26 1.87 25.08
N GLN A 39 30.45 2.67 24.39
CA GLN A 39 30.25 2.48 22.96
C GLN A 39 31.50 2.98 22.22
N VAL A 40 32.19 2.11 21.47
CA VAL A 40 33.46 2.46 20.81
C VAL A 40 33.24 2.44 19.30
N TRP A 41 33.31 3.61 18.67
CA TRP A 41 33.02 3.75 17.25
C TRP A 41 34.05 3.04 16.37
N ASP A 42 35.32 2.99 16.76
CA ASP A 42 36.35 2.25 16.04
C ASP A 42 36.00 0.77 15.88
N ALA A 43 35.46 0.16 16.94
CA ALA A 43 35.02 -1.24 16.95
C ALA A 43 33.74 -1.44 16.11
N LEU A 44 32.83 -0.47 16.11
CA LEU A 44 31.57 -0.53 15.36
C LEU A 44 31.73 -0.25 13.86
N LEU A 45 32.62 0.68 13.50
CA LEU A 45 32.81 1.18 12.14
C LEU A 45 34.02 0.54 11.44
N GLY A 46 34.82 -0.27 12.16
CA GLY A 46 36.00 -0.94 11.62
C GLY A 46 37.11 0.01 11.14
N ARG A 47 37.09 1.27 11.58
CA ARG A 47 38.06 2.31 11.21
C ARG A 47 38.25 3.30 12.35
N SER A 48 39.46 3.84 12.49
CA SER A 48 39.73 4.85 13.50
C SER A 48 39.12 6.21 13.18
N GLN A 49 38.57 6.85 14.22
CA GLN A 49 38.06 8.22 14.09
C GLN A 49 39.19 9.19 13.75
N LYS A 50 38.91 10.18 12.91
CA LYS A 50 39.86 11.21 12.50
C LYS A 50 39.53 12.54 13.18
N PRO A 51 40.54 13.35 13.53
CA PRO A 51 40.31 14.70 14.02
C PRO A 51 39.62 15.56 12.96
N VAL A 52 38.60 16.32 13.37
CA VAL A 52 37.91 17.26 12.49
C VAL A 52 38.80 18.49 12.31
N ARG A 53 39.22 18.75 11.06
CA ARG A 53 40.14 19.84 10.71
C ARG A 53 39.46 21.03 10.05
N GLU A 54 38.15 20.94 9.86
CA GLU A 54 37.35 22.04 9.31
C GLU A 54 36.99 23.03 10.43
N SER A 55 37.32 24.30 10.25
CA SER A 55 37.24 25.34 11.28
C SER A 55 35.81 25.73 11.68
N THR A 56 34.84 25.41 10.82
CA THR A 56 33.42 25.70 11.02
C THR A 56 32.69 24.61 11.81
N GLU A 57 33.34 23.48 12.07
CA GLU A 57 32.73 22.33 12.74
C GLU A 57 32.85 22.39 14.27
N ARG A 58 31.83 21.90 14.97
CA ARG A 58 31.75 21.95 16.45
C ARG A 58 32.92 21.27 17.16
N TYR A 59 33.45 20.21 16.55
CA TYR A 59 34.56 19.41 17.10
C TYR A 59 35.89 19.71 16.39
N TYR A 60 36.03 20.90 15.80
CA TYR A 60 37.26 21.37 15.19
C TYR A 60 38.45 21.31 16.15
N ILE A 61 39.57 20.77 15.68
CA ILE A 61 40.84 20.79 16.39
C ILE A 61 42.02 21.04 15.44
N THR A 62 42.92 21.94 15.83
CA THR A 62 44.09 22.29 15.02
C THR A 62 45.11 21.15 14.98
N GLN A 63 45.87 21.07 13.88
CA GLN A 63 46.98 20.12 13.75
C GLN A 63 48.05 20.34 14.84
N GLU A 64 48.20 21.57 15.32
CA GLU A 64 49.09 21.91 16.44
C GLU A 64 48.58 21.35 17.78
N SER A 65 47.27 21.41 18.03
CA SER A 65 46.67 20.92 19.28
C SER A 65 46.64 19.39 19.35
N TYR A 66 46.49 18.72 18.21
CA TYR A 66 46.55 17.27 18.11
C TYR A 66 47.19 16.87 16.78
N PRO A 67 48.46 16.45 16.73
CA PRO A 67 49.19 16.24 15.47
C PRO A 67 48.91 14.89 14.81
N LEU A 68 48.29 13.92 15.50
CA LEU A 68 48.05 12.60 14.94
C LEU A 68 46.89 12.63 13.93
N HIS A 69 46.93 11.71 12.96
CA HIS A 69 45.93 11.61 11.90
C HIS A 69 44.63 10.90 12.35
N THR A 70 44.68 10.16 13.46
CA THR A 70 43.56 9.41 14.03
C THR A 70 43.54 9.57 15.54
N TYR A 71 42.35 9.48 16.12
CA TYR A 71 42.16 9.35 17.56
C TYR A 71 42.45 7.91 18.01
N PRO A 72 42.90 7.70 19.25
CA PRO A 72 42.82 6.38 19.86
C PRO A 72 41.34 5.97 20.03
N PRO A 73 41.03 4.67 20.16
CA PRO A 73 39.69 4.24 20.55
C PRO A 73 39.26 4.89 21.87
N PHE A 74 38.06 5.45 21.90
CA PHE A 74 37.47 6.12 23.07
C PHE A 74 36.00 5.70 23.26
N GLY A 75 35.49 5.83 24.48
CA GLY A 75 34.08 5.63 24.81
C GLY A 75 33.28 6.87 24.42
N PHE A 76 32.24 6.68 23.62
CA PHE A 76 31.44 7.78 23.08
C PHE A 76 30.58 8.46 24.15
N GLY A 77 30.56 9.80 24.12
CA GLY A 77 30.13 10.70 25.19
C GLY A 77 28.76 10.49 25.84
N PRO A 78 27.71 9.99 25.15
CA PRO A 78 26.42 9.83 25.79
C PRO A 78 26.40 8.81 26.92
N HIS A 79 27.37 7.90 26.97
CA HIS A 79 27.37 6.78 27.92
C HIS A 79 28.68 6.00 27.93
N TYR A 80 29.51 6.24 28.94
CA TYR A 80 30.68 5.39 29.23
C TYR A 80 30.93 5.28 30.74
N LEU A 81 31.65 4.23 31.13
CA LEU A 81 31.87 3.84 32.51
C LEU A 81 33.37 3.75 32.81
N LEU A 82 33.75 4.26 33.98
CA LEU A 82 35.10 4.22 34.53
C LEU A 82 35.10 3.55 35.90
N SER A 83 36.13 2.75 36.19
CA SER A 83 36.44 2.35 37.57
C SER A 83 36.93 3.54 38.38
N MET A 84 36.64 3.56 39.69
CA MET A 84 36.93 4.72 40.54
C MET A 84 38.44 5.00 40.67
N ASP A 85 39.31 4.02 40.49
CA ASP A 85 40.75 4.23 40.46
C ASP A 85 41.21 5.02 39.22
N CYS A 86 40.60 4.80 38.05
CA CYS A 86 40.77 5.61 36.85
C CYS A 86 40.33 7.06 37.10
N VAL A 87 39.17 7.26 37.73
CA VAL A 87 38.66 8.59 38.08
C VAL A 87 39.59 9.30 39.06
N ARG A 88 40.06 8.61 40.10
CA ARG A 88 41.01 9.15 41.09
C ARG A 88 42.35 9.51 40.45
N PHE A 89 42.82 8.73 39.48
CA PHE A 89 44.01 9.07 38.72
C PHE A 89 43.83 10.38 37.95
N ILE A 90 42.74 10.53 37.19
CA ILE A 90 42.46 11.75 36.43
C ILE A 90 42.36 12.95 37.40
N ALA A 91 41.58 12.81 38.47
CA ALA A 91 41.38 13.89 39.45
C ALA A 91 42.69 14.31 40.14
N LYS A 92 43.55 13.36 40.53
CA LYS A 92 44.83 13.64 41.19
C LYS A 92 45.84 14.31 40.27
N ASN A 93 45.76 14.06 38.96
CA ASN A 93 46.73 14.54 37.98
C ASN A 93 46.17 15.65 37.07
N ASN A 94 45.02 16.23 37.41
CA ASN A 94 44.32 17.18 36.53
C ASN A 94 45.20 18.36 36.08
N ASP A 95 46.08 18.89 36.95
CA ASP A 95 47.00 19.98 36.61
C ASP A 95 48.07 19.59 35.55
N ARG A 96 48.32 18.30 35.38
CA ARG A 96 49.32 17.74 34.45
C ARG A 96 48.70 17.15 33.19
N LEU A 97 47.40 16.89 33.20
CA LEU A 97 46.66 16.26 32.11
C LEU A 97 46.02 17.34 31.24
N ARG A 98 46.58 17.56 30.04
CA ARG A 98 46.02 18.52 29.08
C ARG A 98 44.86 17.89 28.32
N GLY A 99 43.71 18.56 28.30
CA GLY A 99 42.54 18.17 27.50
C GLY A 99 42.55 18.77 26.09
N LEU A 100 41.71 18.23 25.22
CA LEU A 100 41.52 18.66 23.83
C LEU A 100 40.35 19.64 23.65
N GLY A 101 40.08 20.50 24.63
CA GLY A 101 39.00 21.49 24.55
C GLY A 101 37.60 20.85 24.63
N THR A 102 36.80 20.99 23.56
CA THR A 102 35.40 20.53 23.47
C THR A 102 35.25 19.02 23.21
N ILE A 103 36.36 18.27 23.16
CA ILE A 103 36.40 16.83 22.89
C ILE A 103 36.91 16.11 24.15
N ASP A 104 36.08 16.10 25.18
CA ASP A 104 36.36 15.51 26.49
C ASP A 104 36.49 13.98 26.42
N ASP A 105 35.68 13.29 25.63
CA ASP A 105 35.73 11.82 25.47
C ASP A 105 37.12 11.32 25.02
N VAL A 106 37.70 11.99 24.02
CA VAL A 106 39.04 11.68 23.51
C VAL A 106 40.10 12.05 24.55
N SER A 107 39.89 13.13 25.30
CA SER A 107 40.79 13.54 26.38
C SER A 107 40.87 12.46 27.46
N VAL A 108 39.72 11.92 27.88
CA VAL A 108 39.63 10.81 28.83
C VAL A 108 40.41 9.59 28.32
N ALA A 109 40.22 9.22 27.05
CA ALA A 109 40.96 8.09 26.48
C ALA A 109 42.49 8.32 26.48
N LEU A 110 42.95 9.50 26.08
CA LEU A 110 44.37 9.84 26.09
C LEU A 110 44.97 9.80 27.50
N TRP A 111 44.25 10.29 28.51
CA TRP A 111 44.73 10.26 29.89
C TRP A 111 44.82 8.84 30.43
N LEU A 112 43.85 7.98 30.12
CA LEU A 112 43.83 6.58 30.58
C LEU A 112 44.87 5.71 29.86
N LEU A 113 45.22 6.03 28.62
CA LEU A 113 46.33 5.38 27.91
C LEU A 113 47.69 5.57 28.62
N THR A 114 47.88 6.65 29.39
CA THR A 114 49.11 6.84 30.20
C THR A 114 49.27 5.78 31.29
N MET A 115 48.16 5.12 31.67
CA MET A 115 48.12 3.98 32.59
C MET A 115 47.90 2.64 31.89
N GLN A 116 48.00 2.61 30.54
CA GLN A 116 47.72 1.46 29.68
C GLN A 116 46.28 0.92 29.78
N VAL A 117 45.33 1.77 30.21
CA VAL A 117 43.92 1.43 30.24
C VAL A 117 43.29 1.78 28.90
N HIS A 118 42.75 0.77 28.22
CA HIS A 118 42.10 0.90 26.91
C HIS A 118 40.59 0.78 27.08
N VAL A 119 39.83 1.55 26.30
CA VAL A 119 38.38 1.38 26.27
C VAL A 119 38.03 0.00 25.72
N LYS A 120 37.06 -0.67 26.35
CA LYS A 120 36.44 -1.89 25.83
C LYS A 120 35.04 -1.56 25.31
N HIS A 121 34.74 -2.05 24.12
CA HIS A 121 33.41 -1.89 23.54
C HIS A 121 32.39 -2.76 24.28
N ILE A 122 31.26 -2.16 24.67
CA ILE A 122 30.09 -2.88 25.15
C ILE A 122 28.92 -2.74 24.16
N ALA A 123 28.44 -3.86 23.63
CA ALA A 123 27.36 -3.89 22.62
C ALA A 123 25.99 -3.52 23.20
N ALA A 124 25.82 -3.64 24.53
CA ALA A 124 24.59 -3.27 25.23
C ALA A 124 24.38 -1.74 25.32
N PHE A 125 25.34 -0.94 24.87
CA PHE A 125 25.25 0.51 24.79
C PHE A 125 25.05 0.89 23.32
N SER A 126 23.89 1.47 23.00
CA SER A 126 23.55 1.90 21.64
C SER A 126 23.18 3.39 21.56
N ASN A 127 23.30 3.95 20.37
CA ASN A 127 22.92 5.33 20.06
C ASN A 127 22.03 5.32 18.81
N LEU A 128 20.88 6.00 18.86
CA LEU A 128 19.90 5.97 17.78
C LEU A 128 20.38 6.60 16.47
N ARG A 129 21.46 7.39 16.48
CA ARG A 129 22.12 7.88 15.25
C ARG A 129 22.84 6.79 14.47
N LEU A 130 23.17 5.67 15.11
CA LEU A 130 24.06 4.64 14.55
C LEU A 130 23.39 3.27 14.42
N ALA A 131 22.43 2.95 15.29
CA ALA A 131 21.76 1.67 15.27
C ALA A 131 20.32 1.78 15.77
N ALA A 132 19.44 0.94 15.23
CA ALA A 132 18.07 0.82 15.70
C ALA A 132 17.98 0.31 17.15
N CYS A 133 16.84 0.56 17.79
CA CYS A 133 16.56 0.10 19.15
C CYS A 133 16.58 -1.45 19.23
N LYS A 134 17.22 -2.01 20.27
CA LYS A 134 17.19 -3.44 20.59
C LYS A 134 16.73 -3.68 22.03
N ASN A 135 16.04 -4.78 22.27
CA ASN A 135 15.39 -5.05 23.56
C ASN A 135 16.36 -5.44 24.70
N ASP A 136 17.56 -5.88 24.35
CA ASP A 136 18.62 -6.33 25.24
C ASP A 136 19.59 -5.21 25.67
N LEU A 137 19.33 -3.97 25.25
CA LEU A 137 20.18 -2.82 25.59
C LEU A 137 20.11 -2.48 27.09
N ILE A 138 21.27 -2.08 27.62
CA ILE A 138 21.42 -1.50 28.96
C ILE A 138 21.32 0.03 28.89
N SER A 139 21.86 0.64 27.84
CA SER A 139 21.85 2.09 27.63
C SER A 139 21.49 2.43 26.18
N LEU A 140 20.55 3.35 26.00
CA LEU A 140 20.10 3.86 24.70
C LEU A 140 20.17 5.39 24.68
N ALA A 141 20.96 5.95 23.79
CA ALA A 141 21.24 7.38 23.69
C ALA A 141 20.59 8.08 22.48
N ASP A 142 20.58 9.42 22.50
CA ASP A 142 19.98 10.33 21.51
C ASP A 142 18.45 10.28 21.45
N LEU A 143 17.83 10.12 22.62
CA LEU A 143 16.38 10.07 22.79
C LEU A 143 15.79 11.48 22.96
N SER A 144 14.62 11.71 22.35
CA SER A 144 13.76 12.83 22.74
C SER A 144 13.20 12.60 24.15
N SER A 145 12.73 13.67 24.80
CA SER A 145 12.04 13.52 26.09
C SER A 145 10.82 12.59 26.00
N TYR A 146 10.19 12.49 24.83
CA TYR A 146 9.13 11.51 24.56
C TYR A 146 9.69 10.09 24.52
N GLY A 147 10.77 9.85 23.76
CA GLY A 147 11.44 8.54 23.70
C GLY A 147 11.84 8.01 25.07
N ILE A 148 12.42 8.85 25.94
CA ILE A 148 12.77 8.48 27.32
C ILE A 148 11.53 8.03 28.11
N ARG A 149 10.43 8.79 28.05
CA ARG A 149 9.17 8.44 28.74
C ARG A 149 8.53 7.18 28.19
N SER A 150 8.59 6.97 26.89
CA SER A 150 8.04 5.78 26.22
C SER A 150 8.81 4.52 26.63
N VAL A 151 10.14 4.57 26.59
CA VAL A 151 11.00 3.48 27.10
C VAL A 151 10.71 3.19 28.57
N HIS A 152 10.57 4.25 29.39
CA HIS A 152 10.25 4.08 30.81
C HIS A 152 8.92 3.36 31.02
N THR A 153 7.88 3.83 30.32
CA THR A 153 6.52 3.29 30.41
C THR A 153 6.50 1.83 29.99
N ASN A 154 7.18 1.48 28.90
CA ASN A 154 7.31 0.10 28.44
C ASN A 154 7.85 -0.81 29.53
N LEU A 155 8.94 -0.42 30.19
CA LEU A 155 9.57 -1.26 31.21
C LEU A 155 8.73 -1.36 32.48
N VAL A 156 8.05 -0.27 32.89
CA VAL A 156 7.12 -0.26 34.03
C VAL A 156 5.92 -1.18 33.76
N GLU A 157 5.39 -1.15 32.55
CA GLU A 157 4.26 -1.99 32.11
C GLU A 157 4.69 -3.40 31.68
N LYS A 158 5.94 -3.80 31.94
CA LYS A 158 6.51 -5.11 31.61
C LYS A 158 6.50 -5.45 30.11
N ARG A 159 6.53 -4.44 29.24
CA ARG A 159 6.74 -4.58 27.80
C ARG A 159 8.23 -4.60 27.47
N ALA A 160 8.55 -4.96 26.22
CA ALA A 160 9.92 -4.92 25.72
C ALA A 160 10.43 -3.46 25.63
N LEU A 161 11.74 -3.24 25.82
CA LEU A 161 12.33 -1.88 25.84
C LEU A 161 11.93 -1.05 24.60
N CYS A 162 11.96 -1.67 23.42
CA CYS A 162 11.67 -1.03 22.14
C CYS A 162 10.21 -1.19 21.67
N PHE A 163 9.29 -1.57 22.56
CA PHE A 163 7.88 -1.70 22.21
C PHE A 163 7.32 -0.34 21.74
N GLY A 164 6.72 -0.29 20.55
CA GLY A 164 6.23 0.97 19.97
C GLY A 164 7.35 1.96 19.61
N PHE A 165 8.55 1.47 19.28
CA PHE A 165 9.64 2.31 18.78
C PHE A 165 9.21 3.02 17.48
N GLU A 166 9.25 4.35 17.49
CA GLU A 166 8.84 5.25 16.40
C GLU A 166 9.90 6.34 16.20
N VAL A 167 9.87 7.04 15.05
CA VAL A 167 10.82 8.12 14.73
C VAL A 167 10.80 9.25 15.79
N ALA A 168 9.64 9.52 16.40
CA ALA A 168 9.49 10.52 17.46
C ALA A 168 10.33 10.23 18.73
N TRP A 169 10.90 9.03 18.87
CA TRP A 169 11.81 8.70 19.96
C TRP A 169 13.19 9.32 19.77
N GLN A 170 13.57 9.68 18.54
CA GLN A 170 14.85 10.32 18.25
C GLN A 170 14.79 11.81 18.58
N LYS A 171 15.88 12.34 19.16
CA LYS A 171 16.02 13.78 19.43
C LYS A 171 16.06 14.56 18.11
N GLU A 172 15.05 15.40 17.85
CA GLU A 172 15.05 16.29 16.69
C GLU A 172 16.26 17.23 16.76
N LYS A 173 17.09 17.24 15.72
CA LYS A 173 18.07 18.31 15.52
C LYS A 173 17.37 19.47 14.83
N THR A 174 17.37 20.62 15.48
CA THR A 174 17.33 21.91 14.80
C THR A 174 18.37 21.88 13.67
N MET A 175 17.91 22.11 12.45
CA MET A 175 18.71 22.15 11.22
C MET A 175 19.90 23.11 11.38
N LEU A 176 21.08 22.59 11.71
CA LEU A 176 22.37 23.26 11.55
C LEU A 176 23.47 22.20 11.58
N GLY A 177 24.11 22.03 10.42
CA GLY A 177 25.35 21.26 10.25
C GLY A 177 25.15 19.74 10.18
N VAL A 178 24.54 19.26 9.10
CA VAL A 178 24.81 17.90 8.63
C VAL A 178 26.26 17.90 8.14
N VAL A 179 27.15 17.23 8.87
CA VAL A 179 28.39 16.71 8.30
C VAL A 179 27.97 15.66 7.28
N THR A 180 27.81 16.10 6.04
CA THR A 180 27.82 15.25 4.87
C THR A 180 29.22 14.65 4.76
N PHE A 181 29.42 13.43 5.27
CA PHE A 181 30.48 12.61 4.71
C PHE A 181 30.07 12.29 3.27
N SER A 182 30.91 12.74 2.34
CA SER A 182 30.73 12.78 0.89
C SER A 182 30.64 11.40 0.23
N GLU A 183 29.53 10.69 0.43
CA GLU A 183 28.98 9.79 -0.59
C GLU A 183 27.84 10.48 -1.37
N GLN A 184 27.22 11.52 -0.80
CA GLN A 184 26.21 12.34 -1.47
C GLN A 184 26.74 13.19 -2.63
N SER A 185 28.06 13.30 -2.81
CA SER A 185 28.64 14.05 -3.94
C SER A 185 28.87 13.19 -5.18
N LEU A 186 28.62 11.87 -5.14
CA LEU A 186 28.87 10.97 -6.27
C LEU A 186 27.62 10.27 -6.78
N LEU A 187 26.61 10.05 -5.94
CA LEU A 187 25.39 9.34 -6.31
C LEU A 187 24.13 10.16 -5.95
N ASP A 188 23.32 10.49 -6.95
CA ASP A 188 21.98 11.06 -6.75
C ASP A 188 20.92 9.96 -6.98
N ILE A 189 19.91 9.94 -6.11
CA ILE A 189 18.77 9.01 -6.21
C ILE A 189 17.50 9.83 -6.05
N GLN A 190 16.72 9.83 -7.12
CA GLN A 190 15.43 10.51 -7.20
C GLN A 190 14.35 9.48 -7.45
N THR A 191 13.21 9.62 -6.76
CA THR A 191 12.06 8.72 -6.90
C THR A 191 10.89 9.50 -7.49
N TYR A 192 10.22 8.90 -8.46
CA TYR A 192 9.06 9.46 -9.14
C TYR A 192 7.93 8.45 -9.07
N VAL A 193 6.73 8.90 -8.73
CA VAL A 193 5.53 8.05 -8.86
C VAL A 193 4.90 8.30 -10.21
N HIS A 194 4.61 7.23 -10.93
CA HIS A 194 3.86 7.27 -12.16
C HIS A 194 2.39 7.07 -11.83
N ASP A 195 1.55 8.04 -12.21
CA ASP A 195 0.12 7.98 -11.98
C ASP A 195 -0.55 6.99 -12.94
N LEU A 196 -1.71 6.52 -12.51
CA LEU A 196 -2.65 5.64 -13.17
C LEU A 196 -3.26 6.25 -14.45
N GLU A 197 -3.17 7.58 -14.63
CA GLU A 197 -3.63 8.26 -15.86
C GLU A 197 -2.75 7.91 -17.08
N ASP A 198 -1.44 7.71 -16.90
CA ASP A 198 -0.49 7.41 -17.97
C ASP A 198 -0.07 5.93 -18.01
N THR A 199 -0.27 5.20 -16.92
CA THR A 199 0.29 3.86 -16.72
C THR A 199 -0.77 2.89 -16.20
N GLU A 200 -0.80 1.66 -16.73
CA GLU A 200 -1.78 0.65 -16.32
C GLU A 200 -1.65 0.23 -14.85
N TYR A 201 -0.59 0.64 -14.15
CA TYR A 201 -0.28 0.28 -12.77
C TYR A 201 0.26 1.50 -12.04
N LEU A 202 -0.10 1.70 -10.78
CA LEU A 202 0.63 2.63 -9.93
C LEU A 202 2.02 2.03 -9.67
N TYR A 203 3.09 2.79 -9.91
CA TYR A 203 4.46 2.33 -9.63
C TYR A 203 5.45 3.49 -9.42
N ILE A 204 6.59 3.16 -8.83
CA ILE A 204 7.65 4.13 -8.52
C ILE A 204 8.84 3.85 -9.41
N THR A 205 9.43 4.89 -10.02
CA THR A 205 10.73 4.80 -10.69
C THR A 205 11.77 5.50 -9.84
N SER A 206 12.83 4.77 -9.47
CA SER A 206 14.08 5.38 -9.01
C SER A 206 14.99 5.66 -10.18
N ILE A 207 15.50 6.88 -10.25
CA ILE A 207 16.58 7.27 -11.14
C ILE A 207 17.85 7.38 -10.30
N ILE A 208 18.85 6.59 -10.64
CA ILE A 208 20.14 6.51 -9.96
C ILE A 208 21.19 7.09 -10.91
N SER A 209 21.82 8.20 -10.55
CA SER A 209 22.79 8.89 -11.39
C SER A 209 24.06 9.25 -10.62
N THR A 210 25.12 9.53 -11.37
CA THR A 210 26.33 10.17 -10.86
C THR A 210 26.55 11.49 -11.62
N ILE A 211 27.52 12.30 -11.20
CA ILE A 211 27.85 13.56 -11.91
C ILE A 211 28.20 13.31 -13.39
N ASP A 212 28.81 12.15 -13.69
CA ASP A 212 29.39 11.85 -15.00
C ASP A 212 28.60 10.82 -15.83
N ASN A 213 27.58 10.16 -15.27
CA ASN A 213 26.84 9.09 -15.94
C ASN A 213 25.33 9.38 -16.07
N ALA A 214 24.75 8.95 -17.19
CA ALA A 214 23.31 8.96 -17.40
C ALA A 214 22.59 8.10 -16.34
N GLY A 215 21.43 8.57 -15.88
CA GLY A 215 20.68 7.92 -14.82
C GLY A 215 20.10 6.56 -15.22
N VAL A 216 20.31 5.54 -14.39
CA VAL A 216 19.69 4.22 -14.52
C VAL A 216 18.32 4.24 -13.84
N LYS A 217 17.31 3.71 -14.53
CA LYS A 217 15.93 3.65 -14.04
C LYS A 217 15.63 2.27 -13.45
N VAL A 218 15.08 2.25 -12.24
CA VAL A 218 14.62 1.03 -11.56
C VAL A 218 13.16 1.22 -11.13
N SER A 219 12.25 0.45 -11.72
CA SER A 219 10.82 0.47 -11.37
C SER A 219 10.53 -0.39 -10.13
N TYR A 220 9.55 0.01 -9.34
CA TYR A 220 9.04 -0.66 -8.15
C TYR A 220 7.53 -0.67 -8.14
N TYR A 221 6.96 -1.86 -7.95
CA TYR A 221 5.52 -2.07 -7.89
C TYR A 221 5.17 -2.63 -6.50
N PRO A 222 4.80 -1.80 -5.51
CA PRO A 222 4.51 -2.23 -4.15
C PRO A 222 3.44 -3.31 -3.99
N SER A 223 2.50 -3.47 -4.94
CA SER A 223 1.54 -4.58 -4.95
C SER A 223 2.13 -5.89 -5.49
N MET A 224 3.24 -5.85 -6.25
CA MET A 224 3.80 -6.98 -6.97
C MET A 224 5.23 -7.36 -6.55
N GLU A 225 5.91 -6.51 -5.79
CA GLU A 225 7.28 -6.70 -5.34
C GLU A 225 7.46 -6.19 -3.89
N THR A 226 8.30 -6.86 -3.10
CA THR A 226 8.67 -6.39 -1.76
C THR A 226 9.65 -5.22 -1.83
N PHE A 227 9.58 -4.29 -0.87
CA PHE A 227 10.55 -3.19 -0.77
C PHE A 227 11.99 -3.71 -0.64
N TYR A 228 12.19 -4.88 0.00
CA TYR A 228 13.49 -5.51 0.14
C TYR A 228 14.11 -5.89 -1.22
N THR A 229 13.33 -6.54 -2.08
CA THR A 229 13.79 -6.95 -3.41
C THR A 229 14.11 -5.73 -4.27
N TYR A 230 13.22 -4.75 -4.26
CA TYR A 230 13.41 -3.50 -4.99
C TYR A 230 14.65 -2.73 -4.52
N SER A 231 14.77 -2.50 -3.22
CA SER A 231 15.88 -1.72 -2.65
C SER A 231 17.22 -2.40 -2.88
N ARG A 232 17.27 -3.74 -2.92
CA ARG A 232 18.44 -4.51 -3.33
C ARG A 232 18.79 -4.30 -4.81
N ARG A 233 17.81 -4.25 -5.72
CA ARG A 233 18.04 -3.94 -7.15
C ARG A 233 18.59 -2.52 -7.33
N VAL A 234 17.99 -1.52 -6.68
CA VAL A 234 18.51 -0.14 -6.65
C VAL A 234 19.94 -0.10 -6.14
N CYS A 235 20.22 -0.85 -5.08
CA CYS A 235 21.56 -0.94 -4.55
C CYS A 235 22.53 -1.52 -5.61
N LEU A 236 22.19 -2.65 -6.24
CA LEU A 236 23.05 -3.27 -7.25
C LEU A 236 23.35 -2.33 -8.43
N GLU A 237 22.37 -1.58 -8.92
CA GLU A 237 22.58 -0.58 -9.97
C GLU A 237 23.50 0.55 -9.52
N ALA A 238 23.31 1.06 -8.30
CA ALA A 238 24.21 2.05 -7.71
C ALA A 238 25.65 1.53 -7.59
N HIS A 239 25.84 0.24 -7.27
CA HIS A 239 27.16 -0.38 -7.24
C HIS A 239 27.83 -0.39 -8.61
N MET A 240 27.09 -0.76 -9.65
CA MET A 240 27.62 -0.84 -11.00
C MET A 240 28.03 0.54 -11.55
N LEU A 241 27.25 1.58 -11.24
CA LEU A 241 27.54 2.96 -11.63
C LEU A 241 28.80 3.55 -10.98
N LEU A 242 29.14 3.11 -9.77
CA LEU A 242 30.31 3.61 -9.02
C LEU A 242 31.63 2.92 -9.41
N GLY A 243 31.59 1.84 -10.21
CA GLY A 243 32.77 1.13 -10.71
C GLY A 243 33.52 0.28 -9.67
N LYS A 244 34.38 -0.64 -10.13
CA LYS A 244 35.12 -1.64 -9.29
C LYS A 244 36.24 -1.07 -8.41
N THR A 245 36.37 0.25 -8.26
CA THR A 245 37.47 0.90 -7.53
C THR A 245 37.10 1.26 -6.08
N ASN A 246 36.72 0.25 -5.28
CA ASN A 246 36.95 0.21 -3.82
C ASN A 246 36.27 -1.03 -3.22
N SER A 247 37.01 -2.14 -3.14
CA SER A 247 36.60 -3.35 -2.44
C SER A 247 36.88 -3.24 -0.94
N LYS A 248 36.09 -2.42 -0.21
CA LYS A 248 35.95 -2.51 1.26
C LYS A 248 34.72 -1.75 1.76
N SER A 249 33.74 -2.51 2.27
CA SER A 249 32.50 -2.09 2.97
C SER A 249 31.62 -1.07 2.26
N TRP A 250 30.91 -1.52 1.22
CA TRP A 250 29.85 -0.75 0.57
C TRP A 250 28.55 -0.81 1.39
N VAL A 251 27.95 0.35 1.67
CA VAL A 251 26.86 0.48 2.66
C VAL A 251 25.50 0.62 1.96
N CYS A 252 24.96 -0.50 1.45
CA CYS A 252 23.57 -0.55 0.95
C CYS A 252 22.56 -0.01 1.96
N HIS A 253 22.87 -0.14 3.25
CA HIS A 253 21.98 0.28 4.33
C HIS A 253 21.55 1.76 4.21
N GLY A 254 22.49 2.66 3.87
CA GLY A 254 22.17 4.09 3.70
C GLY A 254 21.29 4.38 2.49
N ILE A 255 21.54 3.69 1.37
CA ILE A 255 20.70 3.78 0.16
C ILE A 255 19.29 3.28 0.46
N ILE A 256 19.16 2.12 1.12
CA ILE A 256 17.87 1.51 1.46
C ILE A 256 17.07 2.44 2.39
N GLN A 257 17.71 3.03 3.41
CA GLN A 257 17.06 3.98 4.31
C GLN A 257 16.58 5.25 3.59
N LYS A 258 17.43 5.86 2.77
CA LYS A 258 17.06 7.05 1.97
C LYS A 258 15.91 6.73 1.02
N LEU A 259 16.00 5.60 0.34
CA LEU A 259 14.98 5.14 -0.60
C LEU A 259 13.64 4.89 0.09
N ARG A 260 13.65 4.27 1.28
CA ARG A 260 12.43 4.02 2.07
C ARG A 260 11.77 5.32 2.47
N ALA A 261 12.54 6.28 3.00
CA ALA A 261 12.03 7.59 3.38
C ALA A 261 11.42 8.33 2.18
N GLN A 262 12.11 8.33 1.03
CA GLN A 262 11.61 8.92 -0.21
C GLN A 262 10.29 8.26 -0.67
N VAL A 263 10.25 6.93 -0.76
CA VAL A 263 9.04 6.19 -1.18
C VAL A 263 7.86 6.43 -0.23
N GLN A 264 8.09 6.39 1.08
CA GLN A 264 7.04 6.66 2.08
C GLN A 264 6.54 8.10 2.00
N GLN A 265 7.42 9.07 1.76
CA GLN A 265 7.04 10.47 1.54
C GLN A 265 6.22 10.63 0.27
N GLN A 266 6.60 9.97 -0.83
CA GLN A 266 5.83 9.99 -2.07
C GLN A 266 4.42 9.40 -1.89
N PHE A 267 4.30 8.29 -1.15
CA PHE A 267 2.99 7.72 -0.79
C PHE A 267 2.14 8.73 -0.01
N GLN A 268 2.71 9.37 1.02
CA GLN A 268 1.98 10.37 1.81
C GLN A 268 1.51 11.54 0.96
N ASN A 269 2.32 12.02 0.01
CA ASN A 269 1.91 13.07 -0.92
C ASN A 269 0.68 12.65 -1.74
N ILE A 270 0.69 11.45 -2.31
CA ILE A 270 -0.44 10.91 -3.10
C ILE A 270 -1.70 10.74 -2.24
N GLU A 271 -1.53 10.22 -1.02
CA GLU A 271 -2.64 10.06 -0.08
C GLU A 271 -3.26 11.43 0.27
N THR A 272 -2.44 12.46 0.45
CA THR A 272 -2.92 13.82 0.75
C THR A 272 -3.56 14.55 -0.43
N THR A 273 -3.14 14.28 -1.68
CA THR A 273 -3.75 14.90 -2.86
C THR A 273 -5.12 14.32 -3.19
N ALA A 274 -5.42 13.11 -2.69
CA ALA A 274 -6.66 12.37 -2.97
C ALA A 274 -6.97 12.24 -4.47
N SER A 275 -5.93 12.24 -5.32
CA SER A 275 -6.05 12.11 -6.77
C SER A 275 -6.29 10.66 -7.21
N ILE A 276 -5.98 9.70 -6.35
CA ILE A 276 -6.12 8.26 -6.59
C ILE A 276 -7.12 7.66 -5.60
N GLY A 277 -8.01 6.81 -6.10
CA GLY A 277 -9.01 6.12 -5.29
C GLY A 277 -8.38 5.25 -4.20
N PRO A 278 -8.97 5.18 -3.00
CA PRO A 278 -8.36 4.48 -1.84
C PRO A 278 -8.12 2.99 -2.10
N ALA A 279 -8.92 2.36 -2.96
CA ALA A 279 -8.75 0.94 -3.33
C ALA A 279 -7.37 0.63 -3.94
N PHE A 280 -6.77 1.57 -4.68
CA PHE A 280 -5.44 1.38 -5.28
C PHE A 280 -4.28 1.60 -4.29
N LEU A 281 -4.55 2.23 -3.14
CA LEU A 281 -3.51 2.65 -2.20
C LEU A 281 -3.43 1.76 -0.95
N GLU A 282 -4.48 1.02 -0.61
CA GLU A 282 -4.53 0.27 0.65
C GLU A 282 -3.50 -0.86 0.76
N LEU A 283 -3.29 -1.63 -0.31
CA LEU A 283 -2.25 -2.67 -0.31
C LEU A 283 -0.85 -2.06 -0.26
N TRP A 284 -0.63 -0.96 -1.00
CA TRP A 284 0.60 -0.18 -0.93
C TRP A 284 0.89 0.30 0.49
N LYS A 285 -0.09 0.93 1.13
CA LYS A 285 0.00 1.42 2.51
C LYS A 285 0.39 0.30 3.45
N TYR A 286 -0.28 -0.85 3.33
CA TYR A 286 0.04 -2.01 4.15
C TYR A 286 1.49 -2.49 3.93
N ASN A 287 1.92 -2.70 2.68
CA ASN A 287 3.26 -3.19 2.38
C ASN A 287 4.37 -2.22 2.77
N LEU A 288 4.14 -0.91 2.70
CA LEU A 288 5.13 0.13 3.00
C LEU A 288 5.26 0.45 4.49
N PHE A 289 4.17 0.34 5.25
CA PHE A 289 4.10 0.83 6.63
C PHE A 289 3.78 -0.22 7.69
N VAL A 290 3.19 -1.36 7.31
CA VAL A 290 2.68 -2.37 8.28
C VAL A 290 3.42 -3.69 8.17
N ALA A 291 3.70 -4.16 6.95
CA ALA A 291 4.34 -5.45 6.72
C ALA A 291 5.77 -5.52 7.31
N ASP A 292 6.09 -6.65 7.94
CA ASP A 292 7.45 -7.04 8.30
C ASP A 292 8.21 -7.41 7.04
N GLU A 293 9.11 -6.51 6.62
CA GLU A 293 9.92 -6.67 5.43
C GLU A 293 10.82 -7.92 5.47
N ALA A 294 11.18 -8.42 6.65
CA ALA A 294 12.01 -9.62 6.78
C ALA A 294 11.22 -10.92 6.59
N ALA A 295 9.89 -10.87 6.65
CA ALA A 295 9.03 -12.04 6.48
C ALA A 295 8.88 -12.41 4.99
N SER A 296 8.67 -13.70 4.73
CA SER A 296 8.37 -14.18 3.38
C SER A 296 6.99 -13.69 2.92
N PRO A 297 6.85 -13.19 1.68
CA PRO A 297 5.59 -12.65 1.20
C PRO A 297 4.53 -13.74 1.07
N SER A 298 3.28 -13.39 1.35
CA SER A 298 2.12 -14.15 0.87
C SER A 298 1.79 -13.74 -0.56
N ILE A 299 1.67 -14.70 -1.45
CA ILE A 299 1.53 -14.49 -2.89
C ILE A 299 0.14 -14.93 -3.34
N VAL A 300 -0.61 -13.98 -3.86
CA VAL A 300 -1.87 -14.19 -4.56
C VAL A 300 -1.60 -13.95 -6.03
N ALA A 301 -1.81 -14.97 -6.86
CA ALA A 301 -1.61 -14.86 -8.30
C ALA A 301 -2.92 -14.93 -9.05
N TYR A 302 -3.00 -14.25 -10.19
CA TYR A 302 -4.21 -14.22 -11.00
C TYR A 302 -3.95 -14.30 -12.51
N THR A 303 -4.86 -14.91 -13.26
CA THR A 303 -4.73 -15.04 -14.72
C THR A 303 -5.03 -13.72 -15.44
N PRO A 304 -4.49 -13.47 -16.65
CA PRO A 304 -4.79 -12.27 -17.42
C PRO A 304 -6.29 -11.98 -17.60
N GLU A 305 -7.09 -13.03 -17.78
CA GLU A 305 -8.55 -12.98 -17.94
C GLU A 305 -9.28 -12.48 -16.69
N SER A 306 -8.61 -12.47 -15.53
CA SER A 306 -9.14 -11.97 -14.25
C SER A 306 -8.58 -10.60 -13.85
N SER A 307 -7.76 -9.98 -14.71
CA SER A 307 -7.09 -8.70 -14.43
C SER A 307 -8.04 -7.54 -14.13
N TYR A 308 -9.25 -7.55 -14.69
CA TYR A 308 -10.31 -6.56 -14.43
C TYR A 308 -10.70 -6.49 -12.94
N ALA A 309 -10.47 -7.56 -12.17
CA ALA A 309 -10.76 -7.64 -10.74
C ALA A 309 -9.49 -7.57 -9.87
N SER A 310 -8.33 -7.24 -10.43
CA SER A 310 -7.05 -7.19 -9.70
C SER A 310 -7.10 -6.34 -8.42
N VAL A 311 -7.69 -5.14 -8.49
CA VAL A 311 -7.85 -4.24 -7.32
C VAL A 311 -8.80 -4.85 -6.26
N VAL A 312 -9.82 -5.60 -6.69
CA VAL A 312 -10.69 -6.36 -5.77
C VAL A 312 -9.86 -7.39 -5.02
N PHE A 313 -8.95 -8.10 -5.70
CA PHE A 313 -8.06 -9.07 -5.07
C PHE A 313 -7.10 -8.38 -4.09
N GLU A 314 -6.50 -7.26 -4.48
CA GLU A 314 -5.64 -6.45 -3.60
C GLU A 314 -6.36 -6.11 -2.29
N CYS A 315 -7.59 -5.59 -2.35
CA CYS A 315 -8.33 -5.18 -1.16
C CYS A 315 -8.80 -6.37 -0.30
N ILE A 316 -9.33 -7.42 -0.93
CA ILE A 316 -9.80 -8.62 -0.22
C ILE A 316 -8.63 -9.31 0.48
N PHE A 317 -7.55 -9.62 -0.23
CA PHE A 317 -6.45 -10.39 0.33
C PHE A 317 -5.59 -9.56 1.30
N LYS A 318 -5.49 -8.24 1.13
CA LYS A 318 -5.00 -7.36 2.19
C LYS A 318 -5.81 -7.57 3.47
N THR A 319 -7.13 -7.49 3.41
CA THR A 319 -8.02 -7.64 4.58
C THR A 319 -7.93 -9.03 5.22
N ILE A 320 -7.79 -10.09 4.41
CA ILE A 320 -7.68 -11.47 4.89
C ILE A 320 -6.33 -11.72 5.57
N LEU A 321 -5.22 -11.24 4.97
CA LEU A 321 -3.87 -11.65 5.35
C LEU A 321 -3.13 -10.63 6.23
N GLU A 322 -3.65 -9.41 6.41
CA GLU A 322 -3.00 -8.32 7.17
C GLU A 322 -2.57 -8.71 8.60
N ARG A 323 -3.32 -9.63 9.24
CA ARG A 323 -3.01 -10.11 10.60
C ARG A 323 -1.68 -10.85 10.68
N ARG A 324 -1.22 -11.45 9.56
CA ARG A 324 0.07 -12.17 9.50
C ARG A 324 1.26 -11.23 9.57
N LYS A 325 1.08 -9.94 9.23
CA LYS A 325 2.16 -8.95 9.07
C LYS A 325 3.22 -9.33 8.05
N HIS A 326 2.96 -10.30 7.17
CA HIS A 326 3.84 -10.58 6.03
C HIS A 326 3.54 -9.60 4.90
N PRO A 327 4.51 -9.31 4.00
CA PRO A 327 4.21 -8.61 2.76
C PRO A 327 3.18 -9.39 1.96
N ILE A 328 2.23 -8.70 1.32
CA ILE A 328 1.19 -9.34 0.51
C ILE A 328 1.41 -8.91 -0.93
N LEU A 329 1.63 -9.87 -1.83
CA LEU A 329 1.85 -9.61 -3.25
C LEU A 329 0.68 -10.15 -4.05
N VAL A 330 0.08 -9.31 -4.87
CA VAL A 330 -1.01 -9.67 -5.79
C VAL A 330 -0.49 -9.51 -7.21
N VAL A 331 -0.15 -10.63 -7.85
CA VAL A 331 0.68 -10.64 -9.06
C VAL A 331 -0.02 -11.30 -10.25
N PRO A 332 0.14 -10.76 -11.48
CA PRO A 332 -0.25 -11.48 -12.68
C PRO A 332 0.50 -12.82 -12.78
N GLU A 333 -0.13 -13.82 -13.38
CA GLU A 333 0.45 -15.14 -13.57
C GLU A 333 1.84 -15.07 -14.23
N LYS A 334 2.05 -14.21 -15.24
CA LYS A 334 3.37 -14.03 -15.87
C LYS A 334 4.47 -13.62 -14.88
N VAL A 335 4.13 -12.78 -13.90
CA VAL A 335 5.05 -12.30 -12.85
C VAL A 335 5.32 -13.43 -11.85
N LEU A 336 4.30 -14.23 -11.50
CA LEU A 336 4.45 -15.44 -10.70
C LEU A 336 5.48 -16.40 -11.33
N HIS A 337 5.33 -16.71 -12.62
CA HIS A 337 6.23 -17.60 -13.37
C HIS A 337 7.67 -17.07 -13.41
N ALA A 338 7.83 -15.77 -13.64
CA ALA A 338 9.15 -15.16 -13.80
C ALA A 338 9.92 -15.02 -12.48
N HIS A 339 9.23 -14.83 -11.35
CA HIS A 339 9.89 -14.36 -10.11
C HIS A 339 9.60 -15.19 -8.86
N TYR A 340 8.56 -16.03 -8.85
CA TYR A 340 8.02 -16.60 -7.61
C TYR A 340 7.74 -18.12 -7.67
N GLY A 341 8.23 -18.83 -8.69
CA GLY A 341 8.37 -20.29 -8.67
C GLY A 341 7.07 -21.10 -8.70
N ASN A 342 5.97 -20.52 -9.22
CA ASN A 342 4.68 -21.19 -9.50
C ASN A 342 3.98 -21.86 -8.31
N LYS A 343 4.23 -21.37 -7.09
CA LYS A 343 3.58 -21.87 -5.89
C LYS A 343 3.01 -20.73 -5.06
N PRO A 344 1.98 -20.03 -5.56
CA PRO A 344 1.33 -18.98 -4.79
C PRO A 344 0.53 -19.59 -3.63
N ASP A 345 0.31 -18.82 -2.57
CA ASP A 345 -0.63 -19.19 -1.50
C ASP A 345 -2.06 -19.32 -2.04
N VAL A 346 -2.44 -18.42 -2.96
CA VAL A 346 -3.73 -18.42 -3.64
C VAL A 346 -3.55 -18.18 -5.13
N PHE A 347 -4.16 -19.02 -5.97
CA PHE A 347 -4.26 -18.80 -7.41
C PHE A 347 -5.71 -18.52 -7.80
N ILE A 348 -5.93 -17.45 -8.56
CA ILE A 348 -7.25 -16.99 -9.00
C ILE A 348 -7.30 -17.06 -10.52
N PHE A 349 -8.31 -17.73 -11.07
CA PHE A 349 -8.47 -17.79 -12.52
C PHE A 349 -9.85 -17.32 -12.95
N SER A 350 -9.90 -16.77 -14.16
CA SER A 350 -11.12 -16.58 -14.93
C SER A 350 -10.97 -17.38 -16.21
N ILE A 351 -12.09 -17.84 -16.75
CA ILE A 351 -12.12 -18.52 -18.05
C ILE A 351 -12.79 -17.69 -19.14
N TYR A 352 -13.29 -16.49 -18.80
CA TYR A 352 -13.97 -15.61 -19.74
C TYR A 352 -12.97 -14.80 -20.58
N ASP A 353 -13.31 -14.54 -21.84
CA ASP A 353 -12.50 -13.77 -22.81
C ASP A 353 -11.14 -14.40 -23.15
N SER A 354 -10.99 -15.70 -22.92
CA SER A 354 -9.89 -16.45 -23.53
C SER A 354 -10.24 -16.79 -24.97
N LEU A 355 -9.22 -16.90 -25.84
CA LEU A 355 -9.35 -17.37 -27.23
C LEU A 355 -10.04 -18.75 -27.37
N VAL A 356 -10.26 -19.44 -26.26
CA VAL A 356 -10.74 -20.82 -26.17
C VAL A 356 -12.17 -20.91 -25.61
N CYS A 357 -12.63 -19.93 -24.83
CA CYS A 357 -13.94 -19.91 -24.16
C CYS A 357 -14.75 -18.66 -24.53
N GLU A 358 -15.29 -18.64 -25.75
CA GLU A 358 -16.11 -17.52 -26.27
C GLU A 358 -17.61 -17.63 -25.91
N SER A 359 -18.10 -18.81 -25.49
CA SER A 359 -19.52 -18.99 -25.11
C SER A 359 -19.72 -20.08 -24.05
N MET A 360 -20.82 -19.94 -23.28
CA MET A 360 -21.31 -20.83 -22.23
C MET A 360 -21.22 -22.34 -22.51
N SER A 361 -21.29 -22.73 -23.79
CA SER A 361 -21.44 -24.12 -24.23
C SER A 361 -20.20 -24.68 -24.94
N ASN A 362 -19.09 -23.95 -24.99
CA ASN A 362 -17.89 -24.41 -25.69
C ASN A 362 -17.11 -25.44 -24.83
N PRO A 363 -16.78 -26.64 -25.36
CA PRO A 363 -15.89 -27.60 -24.70
C PRO A 363 -14.57 -26.99 -24.20
N GLY A 364 -14.06 -25.96 -24.88
CA GLY A 364 -12.85 -25.24 -24.47
C GLY A 364 -12.92 -24.60 -23.08
N CYS A 365 -14.11 -24.20 -22.62
CA CYS A 365 -14.29 -23.68 -21.25
C CYS A 365 -13.98 -24.76 -20.20
N HIS A 366 -14.42 -26.00 -20.45
CA HIS A 366 -14.17 -27.14 -19.57
C HIS A 366 -12.69 -27.54 -19.54
N GLU A 367 -12.02 -27.49 -20.69
CA GLU A 367 -10.59 -27.78 -20.79
C GLU A 367 -9.75 -26.79 -19.99
N MET A 368 -10.10 -25.50 -20.00
CA MET A 368 -9.39 -24.50 -19.19
C MET A 368 -9.61 -24.67 -17.70
N VAL A 369 -10.83 -24.99 -17.26
CA VAL A 369 -11.11 -25.29 -15.84
C VAL A 369 -10.28 -26.50 -15.40
N ALA A 370 -10.26 -27.57 -16.19
CA ALA A 370 -9.47 -28.76 -15.91
C ALA A 370 -7.96 -28.47 -15.87
N TYR A 371 -7.46 -27.62 -16.77
CA TYR A 371 -6.06 -27.20 -16.80
C TYR A 371 -5.64 -26.52 -15.50
N TYR A 372 -6.36 -25.49 -15.04
CA TYR A 372 -5.98 -24.79 -13.81
C TYR A 372 -6.13 -25.65 -12.56
N MET A 373 -7.10 -26.56 -12.55
CA MET A 373 -7.23 -27.56 -11.48
C MET A 373 -6.04 -28.51 -11.46
N ASP A 374 -5.62 -29.07 -12.60
CA ASP A 374 -4.46 -29.97 -12.66
C ASP A 374 -3.16 -29.27 -12.25
N GLN A 375 -2.98 -28.01 -12.66
CA GLN A 375 -1.77 -27.24 -12.35
C GLN A 375 -1.66 -26.86 -10.88
N TYR A 376 -2.75 -26.39 -10.25
CA TYR A 376 -2.68 -25.76 -8.93
C TYR A 376 -3.41 -26.52 -7.81
N LEU A 377 -4.37 -27.38 -8.14
CA LEU A 377 -5.17 -28.15 -7.17
C LEU A 377 -4.61 -29.57 -7.00
N LEU A 378 -3.48 -29.72 -6.31
CA LEU A 378 -2.87 -31.04 -6.05
C LEU A 378 -3.59 -31.78 -4.90
N PRO A 379 -4.08 -33.02 -5.09
CA PRO A 379 -4.70 -33.80 -4.02
C PRO A 379 -3.67 -34.27 -2.99
N GLY A 380 -3.97 -34.11 -1.69
CA GLY A 380 -3.24 -34.75 -0.59
C GLY A 380 -1.92 -34.09 -0.16
N ASN A 381 -1.68 -32.84 -0.59
CA ASN A 381 -0.49 -32.07 -0.20
C ASN A 381 -0.91 -30.81 0.59
N ASP A 382 -0.51 -30.72 1.85
CA ASP A 382 -0.77 -29.55 2.72
C ASP A 382 -0.09 -28.27 2.22
N ASN A 383 0.86 -28.38 1.28
CA ASN A 383 1.55 -27.26 0.62
C ASN A 383 0.97 -26.89 -0.77
N ALA A 384 -0.23 -27.34 -1.14
CA ALA A 384 -0.87 -26.97 -2.41
C ALA A 384 -1.50 -25.56 -2.36
N SER A 385 -1.42 -24.81 -3.47
CA SER A 385 -2.06 -23.50 -3.62
C SER A 385 -3.57 -23.61 -3.38
N LYS A 386 -4.17 -22.61 -2.72
CA LYS A 386 -5.63 -22.50 -2.70
C LYS A 386 -6.09 -21.98 -4.06
N LEU A 387 -7.12 -22.58 -4.65
CA LEU A 387 -7.62 -22.22 -5.97
C LEU A 387 -8.99 -21.54 -5.86
N MET A 388 -9.18 -20.43 -6.56
CA MET A 388 -10.45 -19.70 -6.65
C MET A 388 -10.75 -19.36 -8.10
N MET A 389 -12.03 -19.37 -8.48
CA MET A 389 -12.49 -18.91 -9.78
C MET A 389 -13.26 -17.59 -9.65
N ILE A 390 -13.08 -16.67 -10.59
CA ILE A 390 -13.93 -15.49 -10.74
C ILE A 390 -14.59 -15.45 -12.12
N SER A 391 -15.84 -14.94 -12.20
CA SER A 391 -16.53 -14.70 -13.47
C SER A 391 -17.35 -13.41 -13.47
N GLY A 392 -17.13 -12.56 -14.48
CA GLY A 392 -17.93 -11.37 -14.75
C GLY A 392 -19.19 -11.64 -15.58
N GLU A 393 -19.33 -12.85 -16.12
CA GLU A 393 -20.43 -13.25 -17.00
C GLU A 393 -21.10 -14.54 -16.52
N ALA A 394 -22.25 -14.88 -17.11
CA ALA A 394 -22.81 -16.21 -16.95
C ALA A 394 -21.84 -17.22 -17.55
N ILE A 395 -21.44 -18.24 -16.76
CA ILE A 395 -20.53 -19.33 -17.13
C ILE A 395 -21.11 -20.66 -16.62
N ASP A 396 -21.02 -21.74 -17.41
CA ASP A 396 -21.33 -23.09 -16.94
C ASP A 396 -20.22 -23.56 -15.98
N THR A 397 -20.60 -23.87 -14.75
CA THR A 397 -19.70 -24.26 -13.66
C THR A 397 -19.96 -25.67 -13.15
N GLN A 398 -20.66 -26.51 -13.93
CA GLN A 398 -20.98 -27.89 -13.55
C GLN A 398 -19.73 -28.74 -13.30
N LEU A 399 -18.65 -28.52 -14.06
CA LEU A 399 -17.40 -29.28 -13.92
C LEU A 399 -16.41 -28.69 -12.91
N LEU A 400 -16.73 -27.55 -12.28
CA LEU A 400 -15.89 -26.97 -11.26
C LEU A 400 -15.94 -27.85 -9.99
N ASP A 401 -14.78 -28.20 -9.45
CA ASP A 401 -14.68 -28.97 -8.19
C ASP A 401 -15.24 -28.17 -7.01
N ASP A 402 -15.95 -28.83 -6.09
CA ASP A 402 -16.56 -28.19 -4.91
C ASP A 402 -15.54 -27.55 -3.96
N ARG A 403 -14.27 -27.93 -4.05
CA ARG A 403 -13.15 -27.32 -3.31
C ARG A 403 -12.74 -25.94 -3.86
N VAL A 404 -13.17 -25.58 -5.08
CA VAL A 404 -12.83 -24.31 -5.72
C VAL A 404 -13.97 -23.32 -5.52
N PRO A 405 -13.81 -22.28 -4.69
CA PRO A 405 -14.82 -21.25 -4.53
C PRO A 405 -14.99 -20.44 -5.82
N LEU A 406 -16.22 -20.02 -6.08
CA LEU A 406 -16.59 -19.19 -7.23
C LEU A 406 -17.07 -17.83 -6.75
N LEU A 407 -16.42 -16.76 -7.20
CA LEU A 407 -16.96 -15.41 -7.16
C LEU A 407 -17.57 -15.12 -8.53
N SER A 408 -18.86 -14.80 -8.62
CA SER A 408 -19.46 -14.47 -9.91
C SER A 408 -20.53 -13.40 -9.87
N SER A 409 -20.71 -12.73 -11.01
CA SER A 409 -21.77 -11.75 -11.26
C SER A 409 -23.15 -12.38 -11.50
N VAL A 410 -23.28 -13.69 -11.40
CA VAL A 410 -24.54 -14.42 -11.58
C VAL A 410 -25.01 -14.97 -10.25
N SER A 411 -26.24 -14.65 -9.87
CA SER A 411 -26.81 -14.99 -8.56
C SER A 411 -27.51 -16.36 -8.53
N SER A 412 -27.84 -16.92 -9.70
CA SER A 412 -28.55 -18.20 -9.84
C SER A 412 -27.67 -19.45 -9.70
N VAL A 413 -26.41 -19.31 -9.28
CA VAL A 413 -25.48 -20.43 -9.15
C VAL A 413 -25.82 -21.29 -7.93
N THR A 414 -26.12 -22.57 -8.17
CA THR A 414 -26.53 -23.54 -7.15
C THR A 414 -25.33 -24.32 -6.55
N ARG A 415 -24.30 -23.60 -6.08
CA ARG A 415 -23.08 -24.19 -5.50
C ARG A 415 -22.87 -23.73 -4.06
N LYS A 416 -22.33 -24.60 -3.20
CA LYS A 416 -22.05 -24.28 -1.79
C LYS A 416 -20.93 -23.24 -1.63
N GLY A 417 -19.88 -23.34 -2.45
CA GLY A 417 -18.75 -22.42 -2.47
C GLY A 417 -18.96 -21.26 -3.44
N HIS A 418 -20.11 -20.59 -3.41
CA HIS A 418 -20.41 -19.46 -4.29
C HIS A 418 -20.59 -18.16 -3.50
N VAL A 419 -20.02 -17.09 -4.02
CA VAL A 419 -20.28 -15.72 -3.57
C VAL A 419 -20.70 -14.88 -4.77
N PHE A 420 -21.90 -14.31 -4.68
CA PHE A 420 -22.39 -13.34 -5.62
C PHE A 420 -21.64 -12.01 -5.46
N LEU A 421 -20.97 -11.58 -6.53
CA LEU A 421 -20.27 -10.29 -6.62
C LEU A 421 -20.69 -9.60 -7.93
N PRO A 422 -21.65 -8.66 -7.90
CA PRO A 422 -22.17 -8.04 -9.10
C PRO A 422 -21.11 -7.18 -9.80
N VAL A 423 -21.16 -7.09 -11.13
CA VAL A 423 -20.28 -6.19 -11.91
C VAL A 423 -20.45 -4.74 -11.49
N ALA A 424 -21.65 -4.34 -11.05
CA ALA A 424 -21.88 -3.04 -10.42
C ALA A 424 -20.90 -2.77 -9.26
N SER A 425 -20.61 -3.78 -8.45
CA SER A 425 -19.60 -3.70 -7.39
C SER A 425 -18.18 -3.71 -7.94
N ILE A 426 -17.85 -4.67 -8.80
CA ILE A 426 -16.51 -4.80 -9.40
C ILE A 426 -16.10 -3.52 -10.14
N SER A 427 -17.05 -2.80 -10.76
CA SER A 427 -16.78 -1.56 -11.51
C SER A 427 -16.10 -0.47 -10.67
N PHE A 428 -16.17 -0.52 -9.33
CA PHE A 428 -15.42 0.40 -8.47
C PHE A 428 -13.90 0.12 -8.44
N ALA A 429 -13.46 -1.04 -8.93
CA ALA A 429 -12.04 -1.34 -9.17
C ALA A 429 -11.47 -0.56 -10.36
N GLU A 430 -12.33 0.07 -11.16
CA GLU A 430 -12.01 0.82 -12.38
C GLU A 430 -12.32 2.32 -12.23
N ARG A 431 -12.40 2.82 -10.98
CA ARG A 431 -12.73 4.22 -10.68
C ARG A 431 -11.66 4.85 -9.81
N LEU A 432 -11.18 6.03 -10.21
CA LEU A 432 -10.25 6.84 -9.42
C LEU A 432 -11.02 7.79 -8.48
N ARG A 433 -12.15 8.33 -8.95
CA ARG A 433 -12.80 9.49 -8.33
C ARG A 433 -14.02 9.16 -7.49
N HIS A 434 -14.53 7.94 -7.59
CA HIS A 434 -15.79 7.54 -6.95
C HIS A 434 -15.64 6.28 -6.12
N THR A 435 -16.36 6.25 -4.99
CA THR A 435 -16.39 5.15 -4.04
C THR A 435 -17.83 4.65 -3.80
N PRO A 436 -18.02 3.38 -3.38
CA PRO A 436 -19.37 2.85 -3.19
C PRO A 436 -20.22 3.59 -2.16
N VAL A 437 -19.61 4.24 -1.16
CA VAL A 437 -20.34 4.95 -0.11
C VAL A 437 -21.08 6.18 -0.64
N GLU A 438 -20.72 6.70 -1.81
CA GLU A 438 -21.48 7.76 -2.47
C GLU A 438 -22.89 7.30 -2.87
N LEU A 439 -23.08 6.00 -3.14
CA LEU A 439 -24.40 5.43 -3.41
C LEU A 439 -25.31 5.42 -2.17
N LEU A 440 -24.78 5.68 -0.97
CA LEU A 440 -25.57 5.84 0.27
C LEU A 440 -26.15 7.26 0.42
N SER A 441 -25.77 8.19 -0.44
CA SER A 441 -26.24 9.58 -0.45
C SER A 441 -27.28 9.79 -1.55
N SER A 442 -28.23 10.72 -1.34
CA SER A 442 -29.30 10.97 -2.31
C SER A 442 -28.90 11.90 -3.47
N ILE A 443 -28.02 12.87 -3.25
CA ILE A 443 -27.65 13.86 -4.27
C ILE A 443 -26.16 14.25 -4.13
N PRO A 444 -25.35 14.14 -5.20
CA PRO A 444 -24.03 14.77 -5.26
C PRO A 444 -24.14 16.29 -5.10
N THR A 445 -23.40 16.87 -4.14
CA THR A 445 -23.52 18.27 -3.70
C THR A 445 -23.15 19.35 -4.74
N SER A 446 -22.63 18.96 -5.90
CA SER A 446 -22.08 19.87 -6.93
C SER A 446 -22.87 19.91 -8.25
N LEU A 447 -24.08 19.35 -8.31
CA LEU A 447 -24.80 19.18 -9.58
C LEU A 447 -25.39 20.50 -10.14
N PRO A 448 -25.40 20.67 -11.48
CA PRO A 448 -26.09 21.78 -12.15
C PRO A 448 -27.58 21.84 -11.78
N ASN A 449 -28.19 23.01 -11.96
CA ASN A 449 -29.61 23.14 -11.71
C ASN A 449 -30.40 22.22 -12.65
N SER A 450 -31.50 21.65 -12.18
CA SER A 450 -32.27 20.66 -12.95
C SER A 450 -32.76 21.17 -14.33
N SER A 451 -32.96 22.48 -14.45
CA SER A 451 -33.34 23.17 -15.69
C SER A 451 -32.21 23.31 -16.71
N GLU A 452 -30.95 23.11 -16.28
CA GLU A 452 -29.76 23.23 -17.12
C GLU A 452 -29.32 21.87 -17.68
N ARG A 453 -29.96 20.78 -17.25
CA ARG A 453 -29.64 19.42 -17.68
C ARG A 453 -30.45 19.04 -18.91
N ARG A 454 -29.79 18.43 -19.90
CA ARG A 454 -30.37 17.87 -21.12
C ARG A 454 -31.27 16.68 -20.78
N PHE A 455 -32.14 16.30 -21.70
CA PHE A 455 -33.14 15.25 -21.45
C PHE A 455 -32.50 13.90 -21.12
N CYS A 456 -31.87 13.24 -22.08
CA CYS A 456 -31.41 11.87 -21.92
C CYS A 456 -30.11 11.60 -22.68
N ALA A 457 -29.21 10.83 -22.05
CA ALA A 457 -28.00 10.32 -22.67
C ALA A 457 -28.14 8.82 -23.04
N TYR A 458 -27.51 8.44 -24.14
CA TYR A 458 -27.37 7.07 -24.63
C TYR A 458 -25.92 6.80 -25.03
N LEU A 459 -25.21 5.94 -24.29
CA LEU A 459 -23.79 5.66 -24.49
C LEU A 459 -23.56 4.16 -24.69
N TYR A 460 -23.63 3.71 -25.94
CA TYR A 460 -23.46 2.29 -26.30
C TYR A 460 -22.57 2.10 -27.52
N ALA A 461 -21.90 0.93 -27.57
CA ALA A 461 -21.06 0.51 -28.69
C ALA A 461 -21.48 -0.82 -29.34
N ARG A 462 -22.52 -1.47 -28.80
CA ARG A 462 -23.08 -2.75 -29.28
C ARG A 462 -24.48 -2.53 -29.82
N CYS A 463 -24.56 -2.19 -31.11
CA CYS A 463 -25.81 -1.80 -31.76
C CYS A 463 -26.65 -3.02 -32.19
N ASP A 464 -26.12 -4.23 -31.98
CA ASP A 464 -26.78 -5.52 -32.18
C ASP A 464 -27.79 -5.87 -31.06
N ARG A 465 -28.11 -4.93 -30.17
CA ARG A 465 -29.00 -5.13 -29.01
C ARG A 465 -30.35 -4.44 -29.24
N PRO A 466 -31.38 -5.15 -29.72
CA PRO A 466 -32.59 -4.53 -30.26
C PRO A 466 -33.38 -3.73 -29.24
N TYR A 467 -33.47 -4.18 -27.98
CA TYR A 467 -34.18 -3.43 -26.94
C TYR A 467 -33.53 -2.07 -26.63
N ARG A 468 -32.20 -1.95 -26.79
CA ARG A 468 -31.48 -0.69 -26.55
C ARG A 468 -31.75 0.32 -27.66
N GLU A 469 -31.61 -0.13 -28.91
CA GLU A 469 -31.87 0.70 -30.09
C GLU A 469 -33.34 1.11 -30.13
N TYR A 470 -34.26 0.21 -29.77
CA TYR A 470 -35.68 0.52 -29.71
C TYR A 470 -36.03 1.56 -28.64
N MET A 471 -35.48 1.42 -27.42
CA MET A 471 -35.67 2.43 -26.38
C MET A 471 -35.10 3.80 -26.80
N PHE A 472 -33.95 3.83 -27.47
CA PHE A 472 -33.42 5.07 -28.03
C PHE A 472 -34.41 5.70 -29.03
N ASP A 473 -34.89 4.92 -30.01
CA ASP A 473 -35.81 5.43 -31.03
C ASP A 473 -37.12 5.95 -30.43
N LEU A 474 -37.68 5.24 -29.44
CA LEU A 474 -38.89 5.65 -28.72
C LEU A 474 -38.71 6.98 -27.99
N LEU A 475 -37.65 7.11 -27.19
CA LEU A 475 -37.39 8.32 -26.43
C LEU A 475 -37.06 9.49 -27.37
N ASN A 476 -36.19 9.27 -28.37
CA ASN A 476 -35.76 10.30 -29.30
C ASN A 476 -36.89 10.82 -30.22
N ALA A 477 -37.92 10.01 -30.47
CA ALA A 477 -39.13 10.46 -31.14
C ALA A 477 -40.01 11.39 -30.26
N MET A 478 -39.89 11.31 -28.94
CA MET A 478 -40.66 12.11 -27.98
C MET A 478 -39.93 13.37 -27.54
N GLU A 479 -38.63 13.28 -27.26
CA GLU A 479 -37.74 14.36 -26.83
C GLU A 479 -36.29 14.00 -27.21
N PRO A 480 -35.46 14.91 -27.74
CA PRO A 480 -34.14 14.56 -28.28
C PRO A 480 -33.24 13.84 -27.28
N VAL A 481 -32.72 12.67 -27.70
CA VAL A 481 -31.76 11.87 -26.93
C VAL A 481 -30.39 12.01 -27.58
N ASP A 482 -29.37 12.24 -26.76
CA ASP A 482 -28.01 12.30 -27.27
C ASP A 482 -27.36 10.93 -27.29
N ALA A 483 -27.01 10.49 -28.50
CA ALA A 483 -26.12 9.36 -28.72
C ALA A 483 -24.67 9.82 -28.48
N LEU A 484 -24.10 9.42 -27.34
CA LEU A 484 -22.73 9.73 -26.91
C LEU A 484 -21.74 8.60 -27.27
N GLY A 485 -22.23 7.48 -27.79
CA GLY A 485 -21.44 6.34 -28.23
C GLY A 485 -21.60 6.05 -29.72
N VAL A 486 -21.09 4.88 -30.14
CA VAL A 486 -21.14 4.44 -31.55
C VAL A 486 -22.59 4.21 -32.02
N CYS A 487 -23.48 3.79 -31.13
CA CYS A 487 -24.87 3.45 -31.48
C CYS A 487 -25.82 4.63 -31.26
N ALA A 488 -26.84 4.75 -32.12
CA ALA A 488 -27.74 5.90 -32.15
C ALA A 488 -29.15 5.53 -32.66
N GLY A 489 -29.68 4.39 -32.21
CA GLY A 489 -30.99 3.89 -32.62
C GLY A 489 -30.95 3.12 -33.93
N SER A 490 -32.10 2.60 -34.33
CA SER A 490 -32.27 1.84 -35.59
C SER A 490 -32.32 2.77 -36.81
N THR A 491 -32.51 4.07 -36.58
CA THR A 491 -32.73 5.08 -37.63
C THR A 491 -31.45 5.76 -38.12
N ARG A 492 -30.34 5.64 -37.40
CA ARG A 492 -29.04 6.23 -37.76
C ARG A 492 -27.97 5.14 -37.87
N ALA A 493 -27.07 5.30 -38.83
CA ALA A 493 -25.93 4.40 -38.96
C ALA A 493 -24.97 4.56 -37.77
N PRO A 494 -24.31 3.48 -37.33
CA PRO A 494 -23.30 3.56 -36.28
C PRO A 494 -22.18 4.54 -36.65
N ASP A 495 -21.80 5.39 -35.70
CA ASP A 495 -20.75 6.40 -35.91
C ASP A 495 -19.42 5.92 -35.29
N SER A 496 -18.53 5.43 -36.16
CA SER A 496 -17.21 4.94 -35.76
C SER A 496 -16.21 6.05 -35.42
N SER A 497 -16.57 7.33 -35.60
CA SER A 497 -15.75 8.45 -35.14
C SER A 497 -15.73 8.56 -33.62
N PHE A 498 -16.78 8.06 -32.94
CA PHE A 498 -16.71 7.73 -31.52
C PHE A 498 -15.74 6.56 -31.35
N LYS A 499 -14.47 6.87 -31.03
CA LYS A 499 -13.56 5.87 -30.49
C LYS A 499 -14.28 5.27 -29.28
N ALA A 500 -14.39 3.95 -29.24
CA ALA A 500 -15.07 3.27 -28.14
C ALA A 500 -14.33 3.57 -26.83
N SER A 501 -14.74 4.64 -26.14
CA SER A 501 -14.19 5.11 -24.87
C SER A 501 -14.23 4.02 -23.81
N ARG A 502 -15.07 3.00 -24.01
CA ARG A 502 -15.17 1.78 -23.19
C ARG A 502 -13.86 1.01 -23.00
N TYR A 503 -12.86 1.18 -23.87
CA TYR A 503 -11.54 0.55 -23.70
C TYR A 503 -10.56 1.41 -22.90
N PHE A 504 -10.98 2.60 -22.47
CA PHE A 504 -10.21 3.43 -21.57
C PHE A 504 -10.44 2.94 -20.13
N LYS A 505 -9.35 2.74 -19.38
CA LYS A 505 -9.39 2.18 -18.02
C LYS A 505 -10.30 2.97 -17.07
N TRP A 506 -10.41 4.29 -17.28
CA TRP A 506 -11.22 5.22 -16.48
C TRP A 506 -12.56 5.58 -17.13
N PHE A 507 -13.03 4.76 -18.07
CA PHE A 507 -14.31 4.94 -18.78
C PHE A 507 -15.47 5.23 -17.83
N ASN A 508 -15.51 4.55 -16.69
CA ASN A 508 -16.56 4.70 -15.70
C ASN A 508 -16.62 6.13 -15.12
N ASP A 509 -15.48 6.75 -14.83
CA ASP A 509 -15.43 8.13 -14.32
C ASP A 509 -15.72 9.16 -15.43
N GLU A 510 -15.29 8.89 -16.67
CA GLU A 510 -15.64 9.70 -17.84
C GLU A 510 -17.15 9.66 -18.12
N ALA A 511 -17.75 8.47 -18.08
CA ALA A 511 -19.19 8.29 -18.26
C ALA A 511 -19.98 9.04 -17.18
N VAL A 512 -19.57 8.97 -15.91
CA VAL A 512 -20.17 9.76 -14.84
C VAL A 512 -20.09 11.27 -15.15
N THR A 513 -18.92 11.75 -15.57
CA THR A 513 -18.72 13.17 -15.93
C THR A 513 -19.63 13.61 -17.08
N LEU A 514 -19.74 12.78 -18.14
CA LEU A 514 -20.63 13.05 -19.26
C LEU A 514 -22.10 13.10 -18.82
N TYR A 515 -22.53 12.16 -17.97
CA TYR A 515 -23.90 12.05 -17.49
C TYR A 515 -24.34 13.17 -16.55
N GLN A 516 -23.42 13.91 -15.91
CA GLN A 516 -23.77 15.03 -15.03
C GLN A 516 -24.64 16.08 -15.75
N GLY A 517 -24.47 16.24 -17.06
CA GLY A 517 -25.29 17.13 -17.90
C GLY A 517 -26.71 16.64 -18.21
N TYR A 518 -27.15 15.47 -17.74
CA TYR A 518 -28.37 14.79 -18.20
C TYR A 518 -29.35 14.42 -17.10
N LYS A 519 -30.65 14.66 -17.32
CA LYS A 519 -31.70 14.25 -16.37
C LYS A 519 -31.83 12.73 -16.28
N PHE A 520 -31.78 12.06 -17.43
CA PHE A 520 -31.93 10.61 -17.57
C PHE A 520 -30.77 9.98 -18.33
N VAL A 521 -30.53 8.69 -18.08
CA VAL A 521 -29.55 7.89 -18.83
C VAL A 521 -30.15 6.52 -19.10
N VAL A 522 -30.07 6.05 -20.34
CA VAL A 522 -30.45 4.68 -20.68
C VAL A 522 -29.41 3.71 -20.11
N ALA A 523 -29.85 2.85 -19.19
CA ALA A 523 -29.06 1.91 -18.40
C ALA A 523 -29.45 0.45 -18.67
N PHE A 524 -29.63 0.09 -19.94
CA PHE A 524 -30.01 -1.24 -20.40
C PHE A 524 -28.81 -2.21 -20.42
N GLU A 525 -28.98 -3.39 -19.82
CA GLU A 525 -28.00 -4.46 -19.81
C GLU A 525 -27.89 -5.19 -21.16
N ASN A 526 -26.84 -6.00 -21.33
CA ASN A 526 -26.64 -6.78 -22.56
C ASN A 526 -27.63 -7.96 -22.63
N SER A 527 -28.00 -8.49 -21.48
CA SER A 527 -28.93 -9.59 -21.25
C SER A 527 -29.66 -9.35 -19.92
N ALA A 528 -30.77 -10.08 -19.69
CA ALA A 528 -31.57 -9.99 -18.46
C ALA A 528 -31.30 -11.15 -17.48
N GLU A 529 -30.10 -11.73 -17.54
CA GLU A 529 -29.70 -12.87 -16.72
C GLU A 529 -29.76 -12.54 -15.21
N PRO A 530 -30.25 -13.46 -14.35
CA PRO A 530 -30.26 -13.27 -12.90
C PRO A 530 -28.85 -12.96 -12.35
N GLY A 531 -28.72 -11.88 -11.59
CA GLY A 531 -27.42 -11.42 -11.07
C GLY A 531 -26.74 -10.35 -11.91
N TYR A 532 -27.00 -10.30 -13.23
CA TYR A 532 -26.25 -9.45 -14.16
C TYR A 532 -26.67 -7.98 -14.06
N VAL A 533 -26.10 -7.31 -13.06
CA VAL A 533 -26.26 -5.89 -12.79
C VAL A 533 -24.87 -5.25 -12.80
N THR A 534 -24.69 -4.27 -13.68
CA THR A 534 -23.37 -3.77 -14.06
C THR A 534 -23.17 -2.29 -13.70
N GLU A 535 -22.07 -1.71 -14.15
CA GLU A 535 -21.77 -0.27 -14.04
C GLU A 535 -22.88 0.63 -14.61
N LYS A 536 -23.76 0.09 -15.47
CA LYS A 536 -24.81 0.86 -16.16
C LYS A 536 -25.83 1.48 -15.23
N LEU A 537 -26.11 0.86 -14.08
CA LEU A 537 -26.89 1.51 -13.02
C LEU A 537 -26.03 2.46 -12.18
N VAL A 538 -24.78 2.10 -11.91
CA VAL A 538 -23.88 2.85 -11.02
C VAL A 538 -23.50 4.21 -11.61
N ASN A 539 -23.10 4.27 -12.88
CA ASN A 539 -22.67 5.49 -13.56
C ASN A 539 -23.72 6.62 -13.50
N PRO A 540 -25.00 6.39 -13.88
CA PRO A 540 -26.02 7.42 -13.74
C PRO A 540 -26.33 7.81 -12.30
N PHE A 541 -26.31 6.86 -11.35
CA PHE A 541 -26.49 7.19 -9.93
C PHE A 541 -25.41 8.16 -9.42
N LEU A 542 -24.13 7.87 -9.71
CA LEU A 542 -23.01 8.74 -9.34
C LEU A 542 -23.07 10.10 -10.04
N ALA A 543 -23.60 10.15 -11.27
CA ALA A 543 -23.86 11.40 -11.99
C ALA A 543 -25.10 12.17 -11.50
N GLY A 544 -25.86 11.60 -10.57
CA GLY A 544 -27.14 12.13 -10.08
C GLY A 544 -28.24 12.19 -11.16
N SER A 545 -28.10 11.41 -12.23
CA SER A 545 -29.13 11.19 -13.25
C SER A 545 -30.07 10.05 -12.82
N ILE A 546 -31.29 10.03 -13.35
CA ILE A 546 -32.22 8.91 -13.13
C ILE A 546 -31.93 7.83 -14.18
N PRO A 547 -31.55 6.60 -13.78
CA PRO A 547 -31.34 5.52 -14.74
C PRO A 547 -32.68 5.02 -15.31
N ILE A 548 -32.72 4.76 -16.61
CA ILE A 548 -33.81 4.04 -17.30
C ILE A 548 -33.31 2.62 -17.52
N TYR A 549 -33.74 1.68 -16.70
CA TYR A 549 -33.14 0.36 -16.58
C TYR A 549 -33.95 -0.72 -17.30
N TRP A 550 -33.24 -1.61 -17.98
CA TRP A 550 -33.75 -2.90 -18.43
C TRP A 550 -32.67 -3.97 -18.23
N GLY A 551 -33.07 -5.12 -17.71
CA GLY A 551 -32.19 -6.21 -17.31
C GLY A 551 -32.93 -7.12 -16.34
N ASN A 552 -32.25 -7.63 -15.31
CA ASN A 552 -32.90 -8.44 -14.29
C ASN A 552 -33.46 -7.57 -13.14
N SER A 553 -34.74 -7.18 -13.25
CA SER A 553 -35.41 -6.33 -12.26
C SER A 553 -35.33 -6.88 -10.82
N THR A 554 -35.47 -8.19 -10.62
CA THR A 554 -35.41 -8.80 -9.28
C THR A 554 -34.06 -8.54 -8.61
N THR A 555 -32.95 -8.78 -9.33
CA THR A 555 -31.60 -8.57 -8.80
C THR A 555 -31.34 -7.09 -8.58
N ALA A 556 -31.70 -6.23 -9.55
CA ALA A 556 -31.48 -4.79 -9.45
C ALA A 556 -32.13 -4.21 -8.19
N ARG A 557 -33.37 -4.60 -7.89
CA ARG A 557 -34.12 -4.14 -6.70
C ARG A 557 -33.63 -4.72 -5.37
N GLN A 558 -32.86 -5.80 -5.38
CA GLN A 558 -32.25 -6.34 -4.16
C GLN A 558 -31.07 -5.48 -3.69
N ILE A 559 -30.33 -4.90 -4.65
CA ILE A 559 -29.15 -4.08 -4.39
C ILE A 559 -29.53 -2.60 -4.31
N PHE A 560 -30.25 -2.11 -5.32
CA PHE A 560 -30.59 -0.70 -5.51
C PHE A 560 -32.04 -0.39 -5.15
N ASN A 561 -32.29 0.82 -4.70
CA ASN A 561 -33.61 1.31 -4.34
C ASN A 561 -34.51 1.43 -5.58
N PRO A 562 -35.63 0.69 -5.68
CA PRO A 562 -36.54 0.75 -6.83
C PRO A 562 -37.17 2.13 -7.07
N ASP A 563 -37.11 3.03 -6.09
CA ASP A 563 -37.70 4.37 -6.19
C ASP A 563 -36.74 5.38 -6.87
N THR A 564 -35.48 5.01 -7.10
CA THR A 564 -34.46 5.92 -7.68
C THR A 564 -34.14 5.67 -9.15
N PHE A 565 -34.73 4.65 -9.77
CA PHE A 565 -34.56 4.34 -11.18
C PHE A 565 -35.87 3.91 -11.83
N ILE A 566 -36.00 4.13 -13.13
CA ILE A 566 -37.16 3.71 -13.91
C ILE A 566 -36.91 2.28 -14.39
N ASP A 567 -37.52 1.32 -13.73
CA ASP A 567 -37.41 -0.10 -14.08
C ASP A 567 -38.41 -0.48 -15.18
N CYS A 568 -37.93 -0.61 -16.42
CA CYS A 568 -38.79 -0.95 -17.55
C CYS A 568 -39.45 -2.33 -17.42
N GLY A 569 -38.94 -3.23 -16.57
CA GLY A 569 -39.58 -4.51 -16.28
C GLY A 569 -40.87 -4.40 -15.46
N ARG A 570 -41.26 -3.20 -15.01
CA ARG A 570 -42.55 -2.92 -14.35
C ARG A 570 -43.69 -2.56 -15.30
N PHE A 571 -43.37 -2.35 -16.58
CA PHE A 571 -44.32 -1.89 -17.58
C PHE A 571 -44.70 -3.04 -18.51
N GLU A 572 -45.89 -2.96 -19.11
CA GLU A 572 -46.34 -3.96 -20.09
C GLU A 572 -45.51 -3.92 -21.38
N SER A 573 -45.00 -2.73 -21.74
CA SER A 573 -44.20 -2.49 -22.94
C SER A 573 -43.10 -1.44 -22.72
N LEU A 574 -42.14 -1.36 -23.64
CA LEU A 574 -41.10 -0.32 -23.59
C LEU A 574 -41.67 1.06 -23.94
N GLU A 575 -42.76 1.11 -24.69
CA GLU A 575 -43.54 2.29 -25.05
C GLU A 575 -44.17 2.91 -23.80
N ASP A 576 -44.75 2.09 -22.92
CA ASP A 576 -45.27 2.54 -21.63
C ASP A 576 -44.14 3.03 -20.72
N CYS A 577 -42.99 2.35 -20.72
CA CYS A 577 -41.81 2.81 -20.00
C CYS A 577 -41.35 4.19 -20.51
N ALA A 578 -41.24 4.37 -21.84
CA ALA A 578 -40.84 5.63 -22.46
C ALA A 578 -41.86 6.76 -22.19
N ALA A 579 -43.16 6.46 -22.23
CA ALA A 579 -44.20 7.40 -21.86
C ALA A 579 -44.08 7.87 -20.41
N PHE A 580 -43.77 6.94 -19.49
CA PHE A 580 -43.51 7.28 -18.08
C PHE A 580 -42.24 8.12 -17.91
N VAL A 581 -41.15 7.82 -18.63
CA VAL A 581 -39.95 8.68 -18.64
C VAL A 581 -40.31 10.11 -19.02
N LEU A 582 -41.13 10.29 -20.06
CA LEU A 582 -41.59 11.61 -20.49
C LEU A 582 -42.50 12.29 -19.45
N GLN A 583 -43.34 11.53 -18.75
CA GLN A 583 -44.15 12.03 -17.64
C GLN A 583 -43.26 12.57 -16.51
N VAL A 584 -42.23 11.83 -16.10
CA VAL A 584 -41.26 12.27 -15.09
C VAL A 584 -40.45 13.47 -15.59
N HIS A 585 -40.08 13.51 -16.88
CA HIS A 585 -39.38 14.65 -17.45
C HIS A 585 -40.19 15.95 -17.35
N LYS A 586 -41.50 15.88 -17.61
CA LYS A 586 -42.44 17.01 -17.63
C LYS A 586 -42.95 17.43 -16.24
N SER A 587 -42.79 16.59 -15.21
CA SER A 587 -43.16 16.92 -13.83
C SER A 587 -41.91 17.16 -12.97
N PRO A 588 -41.63 18.41 -12.57
CA PRO A 588 -40.56 18.71 -11.61
C PRO A 588 -40.72 17.96 -10.29
N GLU A 589 -41.96 17.71 -9.86
CA GLU A 589 -42.29 17.02 -8.62
C GLU A 589 -41.85 15.55 -8.69
N LEU A 590 -42.29 14.81 -9.71
CA LEU A 590 -41.90 13.41 -9.90
C LEU A 590 -40.38 13.26 -10.12
N TYR A 591 -39.78 14.18 -10.87
CA TYR A 591 -38.33 14.19 -11.08
C TYR A 591 -37.54 14.39 -9.77
N THR A 592 -37.97 15.33 -8.93
CA THR A 592 -37.34 15.58 -7.63
C THR A 592 -37.61 14.44 -6.65
N GLU A 593 -38.80 13.83 -6.68
CA GLU A 593 -39.15 12.69 -5.82
C GLU A 593 -38.21 11.51 -6.04
N MET A 594 -37.98 11.10 -7.30
CA MET A 594 -37.06 9.99 -7.63
C MET A 594 -35.61 10.26 -7.25
N ARG A 595 -35.21 11.53 -7.11
CA ARG A 595 -33.84 11.94 -6.73
C ARG A 595 -33.69 12.22 -5.23
N ARG A 596 -34.78 12.13 -4.47
CA ARG A 596 -34.77 12.47 -3.04
C ARG A 596 -34.15 11.38 -2.18
N GLU A 597 -34.34 10.13 -2.58
CA GLU A 597 -33.87 8.95 -1.87
C GLU A 597 -32.47 8.53 -2.32
N SER A 598 -31.77 7.80 -1.46
CA SER A 598 -30.48 7.20 -1.80
C SER A 598 -30.65 6.04 -2.80
N PRO A 599 -29.71 5.86 -3.75
CA PRO A 599 -29.63 4.66 -4.60
C PRO A 599 -29.59 3.34 -3.82
N ILE A 600 -29.19 3.35 -2.55
CA ILE A 600 -29.12 2.18 -1.69
C ILE A 600 -30.11 2.33 -0.53
N ARG A 601 -31.00 1.36 -0.40
CA ARG A 601 -31.92 1.25 0.75
C ARG A 601 -31.57 0.09 1.69
N ASN A 602 -31.03 -1.00 1.15
CA ASN A 602 -30.69 -2.20 1.90
C ASN A 602 -29.19 -2.23 2.26
N LEU A 603 -28.85 -1.79 3.48
CA LEU A 603 -27.46 -1.77 3.95
C LEU A 603 -26.83 -3.16 4.06
N THR A 604 -27.62 -4.21 4.29
CA THR A 604 -27.11 -5.59 4.32
C THR A 604 -26.64 -5.99 2.93
N ALA A 605 -27.48 -5.82 1.90
CA ALA A 605 -27.11 -6.11 0.52
C ALA A 605 -25.92 -5.25 0.04
N PHE A 606 -25.88 -3.97 0.45
CA PHE A 606 -24.74 -3.09 0.18
C PHE A 606 -23.44 -3.62 0.80
N ASN A 607 -23.46 -3.96 2.09
CA ASN A 607 -22.28 -4.51 2.74
C ASN A 607 -21.86 -5.85 2.14
N GLU A 608 -22.78 -6.70 1.70
CA GLU A 608 -22.44 -7.95 1.03
C GLU A 608 -21.80 -7.73 -0.35
N ALA A 609 -22.31 -6.78 -1.14
CA ALA A 609 -21.81 -6.52 -2.48
C ALA A 609 -20.50 -5.70 -2.48
N PHE A 610 -20.36 -4.70 -1.61
CA PHE A 610 -19.31 -3.67 -1.72
C PHE A 610 -18.24 -3.73 -0.62
N SER A 611 -18.30 -4.65 0.34
CA SER A 611 -17.33 -4.75 1.46
C SER A 611 -15.91 -5.15 1.09
N TRP A 612 -15.62 -5.46 -0.17
CA TRP A 612 -14.22 -5.54 -0.61
C TRP A 612 -13.57 -4.15 -0.68
N HIS A 613 -14.35 -3.10 -0.94
CA HIS A 613 -13.81 -1.76 -1.15
C HIS A 613 -13.49 -1.10 0.20
N PRO A 614 -12.33 -0.45 0.37
CA PRO A 614 -11.88 0.01 1.68
C PRO A 614 -12.69 1.16 2.29
N SER A 615 -13.47 1.88 1.49
CA SER A 615 -14.41 2.89 2.02
C SER A 615 -15.62 2.28 2.75
N VAL A 616 -15.89 0.98 2.56
CA VAL A 616 -17.01 0.30 3.21
C VAL A 616 -16.52 -0.35 4.51
N SER A 617 -17.04 0.09 5.65
CA SER A 617 -16.65 -0.41 6.98
C SER A 617 -17.25 -1.79 7.30
N SER A 618 -16.94 -2.79 6.49
CA SER A 618 -17.38 -4.18 6.66
C SER A 618 -16.33 -5.13 6.12
N ARG A 619 -16.19 -6.32 6.74
CA ARG A 619 -15.31 -7.40 6.28
C ARG A 619 -16.07 -8.54 5.61
N ALA A 620 -17.37 -8.38 5.36
CA ALA A 620 -18.26 -9.49 5.01
C ALA A 620 -17.79 -10.34 3.82
N LEU A 621 -17.33 -9.71 2.74
CA LEU A 621 -16.82 -10.41 1.56
C LEU A 621 -15.48 -11.09 1.83
N ALA A 622 -14.55 -10.39 2.49
CA ALA A 622 -13.25 -10.94 2.87
C ALA A 622 -13.39 -12.16 3.80
N ASP A 623 -14.27 -12.09 4.80
CA ASP A 623 -14.52 -13.18 5.74
C ASP A 623 -15.19 -14.38 5.05
N LYS A 624 -16.12 -14.14 4.11
CA LYS A 624 -16.70 -15.21 3.26
C LYS A 624 -15.62 -15.89 2.41
N VAL A 625 -14.77 -15.12 1.72
CA VAL A 625 -13.68 -15.63 0.88
C VAL A 625 -12.67 -16.43 1.71
N ALA A 626 -12.22 -15.88 2.84
CA ALA A 626 -11.28 -16.56 3.73
C ALA A 626 -11.82 -17.89 4.24
N LYS A 627 -13.10 -17.94 4.63
CA LYS A 627 -13.77 -19.16 5.09
C LYS A 627 -13.82 -20.22 3.99
N MET A 628 -14.15 -19.83 2.76
CA MET A 628 -14.23 -20.76 1.63
C MET A 628 -12.87 -21.29 1.19
N LEU A 629 -11.81 -20.47 1.28
CA LEU A 629 -10.44 -20.88 0.96
C LEU A 629 -9.73 -21.60 2.12
N HIS A 630 -10.41 -21.77 3.26
CA HIS A 630 -9.83 -22.30 4.49
C HIS A 630 -8.54 -21.58 4.90
N LEU A 631 -8.53 -20.26 4.76
CA LEU A 631 -7.45 -19.42 5.24
C LEU A 631 -7.70 -19.12 6.73
N ASP A 632 -6.66 -19.24 7.56
CA ASP A 632 -6.77 -19.04 9.01
C ASP A 632 -7.34 -17.65 9.35
N ILE A 633 -8.63 -17.62 9.69
CA ILE A 633 -9.28 -16.49 10.35
C ILE A 633 -9.09 -16.72 11.85
N GLN A 634 -7.86 -16.60 12.38
CA GLN A 634 -7.71 -16.60 13.84
C GLN A 634 -8.48 -15.40 14.36
N THR A 635 -9.56 -15.68 15.12
CA THR A 635 -10.61 -14.73 15.53
C THR A 635 -10.06 -13.68 16.48
#